data_AF-A0A7Z9BYD4-F1
#
_entry.id   AF-A0A7Z9BYD4-F1
#
_cell.length_a   1.000
_cell.length_b   1.000
_cell.length_c   1.000
_cell.angle_alpha   90.00
_cell.angle_beta   90.00
_cell.angle_gamma   90.00
#
_symmetry.space_group_name_H-M   'P 1'
#
loop_
_entity.id
_entity.type
_entity.pdbx_description
1 polymer ?
#
loop_
_entity_poly.entity_id
_entity_poly.type
_entity_poly.pdbx_seq_one_letter_code
_entity_poly.pdbx_strand_id
1 'polypeptide(L)' 'MEGLIILVVVGGLFGAACATIAEKKNRDSQTWFWLGFVFGLFSLIILLCLPAK' A
#
# COMPACT_ATOMS: atom_id res chain seq x y z
N MET A 1 11.13 -1.16 -14.48
CA MET A 1 11.15 -2.22 -13.45
C MET A 1 11.32 -1.66 -12.05
N GLU A 2 12.17 -0.66 -11.84
CA GLU A 2 12.49 -0.10 -10.51
C GLU A 2 11.27 0.44 -9.73
N GLY A 3 10.38 1.21 -10.37
CA GLY A 3 9.19 1.75 -9.71
C GLY A 3 8.17 0.70 -9.24
N LEU A 4 8.13 -0.45 -9.90
CA LEU A 4 7.23 -1.56 -9.55
C LEU A 4 7.72 -2.28 -8.28
N ILE A 5 9.05 -2.39 -8.14
CA ILE A 5 9.69 -2.94 -6.93
C ILE A 5 9.39 -2.04 -5.72
N ILE A 6 9.53 -0.73 -5.88
CA ILE A 6 9.24 0.25 -4.81
C ILE A 6 7.77 0.16 -4.39
N LEU A 7 6.84 0.07 -5.33
CA LEU A 7 5.42 -0.11 -5.03
C LEU A 7 5.16 -1.36 -4.19
N VAL A 8 5.69 -2.50 -4.63
CA VAL A 8 5.41 -3.79 -3.97
C VAL A 8 6.02 -3.82 -2.58
N VAL A 9 7.22 -3.30 -2.41
CA VAL A 9 7.90 -3.25 -1.09
C VAL A 9 7.20 -2.26 -0.15
N VAL A 10 6.99 -1.02 -0.58
CA VAL A 10 6.37 0.01 0.27
C VAL A 10 4.91 -0.31 0.55
N GLY A 11 4.14 -0.69 -0.48
CA GLY A 11 2.74 -1.09 -0.34
C GLY A 11 2.57 -2.34 0.52
N GLY A 12 3.46 -3.33 0.37
CA GLY A 12 3.47 -4.54 1.18
C GLY A 12 3.79 -4.25 2.65
N LEU A 13 4.81 -3.43 2.93
CA LEU A 13 5.16 -3.02 4.29
C LEU A 13 4.03 -2.24 4.97
N PHE A 14 3.41 -1.31 4.24
CA PHE A 14 2.33 -0.49 4.77
C PHE A 14 1.05 -1.31 5.00
N GLY A 15 0.70 -2.19 4.06
CA GLY A 15 -0.39 -3.16 4.22
C GLY A 15 -0.18 -4.09 5.42
N ALA A 16 1.03 -4.62 5.61
CA ALA A 16 1.37 -5.47 6.76
C ALA A 16 1.27 -4.71 8.10
N ALA A 17 1.70 -3.45 8.14
CA ALA A 17 1.52 -2.60 9.32
C ALA A 17 0.03 -2.36 9.63
N CYS A 18 -0.80 -2.07 8.62
CA CYS A 18 -2.25 -1.94 8.81
C CYS A 18 -2.91 -3.24 9.29
N ALA A 19 -2.51 -4.38 8.74
CA ALA A 19 -3.02 -5.69 9.12
C ALA A 19 -2.73 -6.02 10.60
N THR A 20 -1.48 -5.80 11.05
CA THR A 20 -1.08 -6.05 12.44
C THR A 20 -1.78 -5.12 13.43
N ILE A 21 -2.08 -3.87 13.06
CA ILE A 21 -2.86 -2.95 13.88
C ILE A 21 -4.34 -3.37 13.94
N ALA A 22 -4.90 -3.85 12.82
CA ALA A 22 -6.27 -4.34 12.75
C ALA A 22 -6.45 -5.62 13.60
N GLU A 23 -5.50 -6.54 13.54
CA GLU A 23 -5.50 -7.77 14.34
C GLU A 23 -5.53 -7.45 15.85
N LYS A 24 -4.67 -6.53 16.29
CA LYS A 24 -4.64 -6.04 17.68
C LYS A 24 -5.94 -5.39 18.12
N LYS A 25 -6.77 -4.92 17.19
CA LYS A 25 -8.08 -4.31 17.44
C LYS A 25 -9.25 -5.29 17.25
N ASN A 26 -8.99 -6.60 17.09
CA ASN A 26 -10.01 -7.60 16.77
C ASN A 26 -10.84 -7.21 15.53
N ARG A 27 -10.18 -6.67 14.51
CA ARG A 27 -10.76 -6.36 13.19
C ARG A 27 -10.18 -7.29 12.13
N ASP A 28 -10.85 -7.35 10.98
CA ASP A 28 -10.45 -8.23 9.87
C ASP A 28 -9.09 -7.81 9.26
N SER A 29 -8.02 -8.52 9.62
CA SER A 29 -6.65 -8.19 9.19
C SER A 29 -6.49 -8.23 7.68
N GLN A 30 -7.20 -9.12 6.98
CA GLN A 30 -7.08 -9.31 5.54
C GLN A 30 -7.68 -8.13 4.76
N THR A 31 -8.86 -7.66 5.16
CA THR A 31 -9.50 -6.47 4.58
C THR A 31 -8.64 -5.23 4.80
N TRP A 32 -8.07 -5.06 6.00
CA TRP A 32 -7.24 -3.91 6.33
C TRP A 32 -5.85 -3.95 5.68
N PHE A 33 -5.30 -5.14 5.39
CA PHE A 33 -4.10 -5.31 4.56
C PHE A 33 -4.32 -4.75 3.15
N TRP A 34 -5.38 -5.20 2.48
CA TRP A 34 -5.71 -4.75 1.12
C TRP A 34 -6.01 -3.25 1.07
N LEU A 35 -6.66 -2.71 2.10
CA LEU A 35 -6.92 -1.27 2.23
C LEU A 35 -5.61 -0.47 2.29
N GLY A 36 -4.64 -0.90 3.12
CA GLY A 36 -3.32 -0.27 3.23
C GLY A 36 -2.49 -0.39 1.96
N PHE A 37 -2.57 -1.54 1.28
CA PHE A 37 -1.92 -1.78 -0.01
C PHE A 37 -2.48 -0.89 -1.13
N VAL A 38 -3.80 -0.74 -1.21
CA VAL A 38 -4.48 0.14 -2.18
C VAL A 38 -4.19 1.62 -1.90
N PHE A 39 -4.00 2.02 -0.65
CA PHE A 39 -3.53 3.37 -0.33
C PHE A 39 -2.14 3.67 -0.92
N GLY A 40 -1.25 2.68 -0.98
CA GLY A 40 0.04 2.80 -1.66
C GLY A 40 -0.06 3.00 -3.17
N LEU A 41 -1.11 2.48 -3.82
CA LEU A 41 -1.35 2.64 -5.26
C LEU A 41 -1.65 4.09 -5.65
N PHE A 42 -2.23 4.91 -4.75
CA PHE A 42 -2.51 6.32 -5.04
C PHE A 42 -1.24 7.11 -5.37
N SER A 43 -0.12 6.82 -4.72
CA SER A 43 1.15 7.51 -4.99
C SER A 43 1.66 7.23 -6.41
N LEU A 44 1.45 6.02 -6.91
CA LEU A 44 1.83 5.62 -8.27
C LEU A 44 0.90 6.22 -9.32
N ILE A 45 -0.41 6.29 -9.03
CA ILE A 45 -1.38 6.97 -9.89
C ILE A 45 -1.04 8.46 -10.02
N ILE A 46 -0.66 9.12 -8.92
CA ILE A 46 -0.25 10.53 -8.94
C ILE A 46 0.98 10.73 -9.83
N LEU A 47 1.99 9.86 -9.71
CA LEU A 47 3.18 9.92 -10.57
C LEU A 47 2.87 9.66 -12.04
N LEU A 48 1.95 8.75 -12.36
CA LEU A 48 1.52 8.48 -13.74
C LEU A 48 0.75 9.65 -14.34
N CYS A 49 -0.04 10.37 -13.53
CA CYS A 49 -0.77 11.56 -13.95
C CYS A 49 0.12 12.80 -14.04
N LEU A 50 1.28 12.81 -13.39
CA LEU A 50 2.20 13.94 -13.44
C LEU A 50 3.05 13.84 -14.71
N PRO A 51 3.10 14.89 -15.55
CA PRO A 51 3.93 14.87 -16.75
C PRO A 51 5.40 14.72 -16.36
N ALA A 52 6.08 13.81 -17.06
CA ALA A 52 7.53 13.63 -16.93
C ALA A 52 8.24 14.95 -17.27
N LYS A 53 9.15 15.36 -16.40
CA LYS A 53 9.98 16.56 -16.57
C LYS A 53 11.20 16.26 -17.43
#